data_AF-A0AAE0NSE1-F1
#
_entry.id   AF-A0AAE0NSE1-F1
#
_cell.length_a   1.000
_cell.length_b   1.000
_cell.length_c   1.000
_cell.angle_alpha   90.00
_cell.angle_beta   90.00
_cell.angle_gamma   90.00
#
_symmetry.space_group_name_H-M   'P 1'
#
loop_
_entity.id
_entity.type
_entity.pdbx_description
1 polymer ?
#
loop_
_entity_poly.entity_id
_entity_poly.type
_entity_poly.pdbx_seq_one_letter_code
_entity_poly.pdbx_strand_id
1 'polypeptide(L)'
;MTTQPDQEFQTALGADKSYMMPVSPWFFTNLPGFNKNWLWRSDGLWDLRWEQVMEIQPEFVEILTWNDWGESNYINKVRQKELALFTSANAAINYAINMPHKGWLKFLPFYIAQYKAGGVAPLVTEEKVAAYYRPHPATACPSGGTTGNNRNFGQIEVPPEQLVEDNVFFAALLVSDADVTVTVSVGGNTQIATFTKFPTSGVGTAGVYQGAVPFGTKTGDVVVTVTRAGMLIAKASGGPGISATCVGIVQNWNVVAL
;
A
#
# COMPACT_ATOMS: atom_id res chain seq x y z
N MET A 1 10.69 -1.92 8.66
CA MET A 1 10.27 -3.34 8.67
C MET A 1 11.41 -4.16 8.08
N THR A 2 11.76 -5.28 8.69
CA THR A 2 12.86 -6.17 8.26
C THR A 2 12.37 -7.61 8.19
N THR A 3 13.16 -8.50 7.61
CA THR A 3 12.93 -9.96 7.55
C THR A 3 13.28 -10.69 8.85
N GLN A 4 13.89 -9.99 9.82
CA GLN A 4 14.38 -10.59 11.05
C GLN A 4 13.28 -11.34 11.85
N PRO A 5 12.09 -10.77 12.10
CA PRO A 5 11.04 -11.52 12.81
C PRO A 5 10.61 -12.78 12.07
N ASP A 6 10.54 -12.74 10.73
CA ASP A 6 10.19 -13.90 9.90
C ASP A 6 11.23 -15.03 10.08
N GLN A 7 12.52 -14.69 10.07
CA GLN A 7 13.63 -15.63 10.31
C GLN A 7 13.65 -16.18 11.74
N GLU A 8 13.34 -15.34 12.74
CA GLU A 8 13.22 -15.77 14.13
C GLU A 8 12.08 -16.79 14.29
N PHE A 9 10.94 -16.59 13.63
CA PHE A 9 9.85 -17.56 13.62
C PHE A 9 10.24 -18.87 12.92
N GLN A 10 10.87 -18.82 11.74
CA GLN A 10 11.37 -20.02 11.07
C GLN A 10 12.35 -20.80 11.95
N THR A 11 13.28 -20.09 12.61
CA THR A 11 14.26 -20.69 13.51
C THR A 11 13.60 -21.36 14.72
N ALA A 12 12.62 -20.69 15.33
CA ALA A 12 11.90 -21.21 16.49
C ALA A 12 11.01 -22.42 16.14
N LEU A 13 10.47 -22.46 14.93
CA LEU A 13 9.65 -23.59 14.43
C LEU A 13 10.50 -24.84 14.16
N GLY A 14 11.76 -24.66 13.76
CA GLY A 14 12.66 -25.75 13.40
C GLY A 14 12.30 -26.40 12.06
N ALA A 15 13.00 -27.48 11.70
CA ALA A 15 12.84 -28.13 10.39
C ALA A 15 11.51 -28.89 10.20
N ASP A 16 10.79 -29.18 11.28
CA ASP A 16 9.60 -30.06 11.26
C ASP A 16 8.27 -29.31 11.09
N LYS A 17 8.30 -27.97 10.97
CA LYS A 17 7.09 -27.14 10.89
C LYS A 17 7.21 -26.10 9.79
N SER A 18 6.10 -25.89 9.08
CA SER A 18 6.01 -24.86 8.04
C SER A 18 5.76 -23.48 8.63
N TYR A 19 6.40 -22.47 8.06
CA TYR A 19 6.15 -21.07 8.35
C TYR A 19 5.18 -20.46 7.32
N MET A 20 4.24 -19.67 7.81
CA MET A 20 3.32 -18.89 6.97
C MET A 20 3.62 -17.41 7.17
N MET A 21 4.21 -16.80 6.15
CA MET A 21 4.64 -15.40 6.19
C MET A 21 3.48 -14.46 5.88
N PRO A 22 3.15 -13.51 6.76
CA PRO A 22 2.08 -12.55 6.52
C PRO A 22 2.54 -11.42 5.58
N VAL A 23 1.66 -11.05 4.65
CA VAL A 23 1.83 -9.95 3.68
C VAL A 23 0.61 -9.06 3.76
N SER A 24 0.78 -7.86 4.32
CA SER A 24 -0.27 -6.85 4.46
C SER A 24 0.14 -5.57 3.72
N PRO A 25 -0.79 -4.89 3.02
CA PRO A 25 -0.46 -3.68 2.28
C PRO A 25 -0.45 -2.41 3.15
N TRP A 26 -1.32 -2.35 4.16
CA TRP A 26 -1.59 -1.16 4.96
C TRP A 26 -2.20 -1.55 6.29
N PHE A 27 -2.04 -0.71 7.32
CA PHE A 27 -2.74 -0.90 8.58
C PHE A 27 -3.18 0.43 9.20
N PHE A 28 -4.48 0.58 9.39
CA PHE A 28 -5.07 1.65 10.18
C PHE A 28 -6.39 1.18 10.79
N THR A 29 -6.58 1.47 12.08
CA THR A 29 -7.84 1.21 12.76
C THR A 29 -8.21 2.36 13.71
N ASN A 30 -9.50 2.69 13.77
CA ASN A 30 -10.11 3.56 14.78
C ASN A 30 -11.50 3.02 15.11
N LEU A 31 -11.54 2.02 15.99
CA LEU A 31 -12.71 1.28 16.45
C LEU A 31 -12.75 1.33 18.00
N PRO A 32 -13.17 2.46 18.60
CA PRO A 32 -13.14 2.65 20.05
C PRO A 32 -13.89 1.59 20.85
N GLY A 33 -15.00 1.07 20.31
CA GLY A 33 -15.78 -0.02 20.93
C GLY A 33 -15.00 -1.32 21.09
N PHE A 34 -13.86 -1.47 20.41
CA PHE A 34 -12.95 -2.62 20.53
C PHE A 34 -11.59 -2.23 21.14
N ASN A 35 -11.46 -1.03 21.71
CA ASN A 35 -10.20 -0.46 22.20
C ASN A 35 -9.10 -0.42 21.14
N LYS A 36 -9.47 -0.18 19.88
CA LYS A 36 -8.52 -0.08 18.76
C LYS A 36 -8.46 1.33 18.21
N ASN A 37 -7.29 1.96 18.22
CA ASN A 37 -7.08 3.27 17.61
C ASN A 37 -5.59 3.56 17.33
N TRP A 38 -5.04 3.05 16.23
CA TRP A 38 -3.65 3.31 15.85
C TRP A 38 -3.39 3.16 14.35
N LEU A 39 -2.27 3.73 13.92
CA LEU A 39 -1.69 3.65 12.57
C LEU A 39 -0.28 3.04 12.68
N TRP A 40 0.06 2.13 11.77
CA TRP A 40 1.45 1.68 11.59
C TRP A 40 2.05 2.24 10.31
N ARG A 41 3.37 2.51 10.31
CA ARG A 41 4.12 2.92 9.11
C ARG A 41 3.93 1.87 8.02
N SER A 42 3.18 2.25 6.99
CA SER A 42 2.78 1.35 5.91
C SER A 42 3.15 1.88 4.51
N ASP A 43 3.75 3.08 4.42
CA ASP A 43 4.26 3.61 3.15
C ASP A 43 5.31 2.65 2.56
N GLY A 44 5.03 2.17 1.35
CA GLY A 44 5.86 1.23 0.58
C GLY A 44 5.76 -0.22 1.06
N LEU A 45 4.85 -0.53 1.99
CA LEU A 45 4.83 -1.81 2.69
C LEU A 45 4.46 -2.98 1.78
N TRP A 46 3.44 -2.82 0.95
CA TRP A 46 2.92 -3.90 0.11
C TRP A 46 4.01 -4.52 -0.76
N ASP A 47 4.71 -3.69 -1.52
CA ASP A 47 5.75 -4.16 -2.44
C ASP A 47 7.00 -4.62 -1.67
N LEU A 48 7.37 -3.93 -0.58
CA LEU A 48 8.47 -4.36 0.30
C LEU A 48 8.23 -5.77 0.87
N ARG A 49 7.00 -6.10 1.29
CA ARG A 49 6.71 -7.45 1.81
C ARG A 49 6.79 -8.51 0.72
N TRP A 50 6.41 -8.21 -0.51
CA TRP A 50 6.60 -9.15 -1.63
C TRP A 50 8.07 -9.35 -1.98
N GLU A 51 8.90 -8.31 -1.93
CA GLU A 51 10.37 -8.45 -2.04
C GLU A 51 10.91 -9.37 -0.93
N GLN A 52 10.47 -9.16 0.31
CA GLN A 52 10.88 -9.98 1.46
C GLN A 52 10.39 -11.42 1.36
N VAL A 53 9.21 -11.68 0.78
CA VAL A 53 8.75 -13.05 0.47
C VAL A 53 9.74 -13.75 -0.45
N MET A 54 10.32 -13.04 -1.43
CA MET A 54 11.33 -13.62 -2.33
C MET A 54 12.65 -13.90 -1.62
N GLU A 55 13.02 -13.10 -0.62
CA GLU A 55 14.21 -13.30 0.22
C GLU A 55 14.04 -14.49 1.18
N ILE A 56 12.90 -14.56 1.87
CA ILE A 56 12.62 -15.56 2.90
C ILE A 56 12.27 -16.93 2.31
N GLN A 57 11.60 -16.96 1.16
CA GLN A 57 11.05 -18.19 0.55
C GLN A 57 10.28 -19.06 1.57
N PRO A 58 9.25 -18.52 2.24
CA PRO A 58 8.48 -19.27 3.24
C PRO A 58 7.68 -20.41 2.60
N GLU A 59 7.28 -21.43 3.37
CA GLU A 59 6.43 -22.51 2.86
C GLU A 59 5.04 -22.02 2.44
N PHE A 60 4.51 -21.01 3.14
CA PHE A 60 3.24 -20.38 2.81
C PHE A 60 3.33 -18.85 2.90
N VAL A 61 2.52 -18.19 2.08
CA VAL A 61 2.30 -16.74 2.14
C VAL A 61 0.83 -16.49 2.47
N GLU A 62 0.57 -15.69 3.49
CA GLU A 62 -0.77 -15.25 3.88
C GLU A 62 -0.98 -13.79 3.50
N ILE A 63 -1.93 -13.53 2.60
CA ILE A 63 -2.32 -12.16 2.28
C ILE A 63 -3.34 -11.68 3.32
N LEU A 64 -2.95 -10.68 4.10
CA LEU A 64 -3.76 -10.03 5.12
C LEU A 64 -4.32 -8.71 4.58
N THR A 65 -5.61 -8.59 4.31
CA THR A 65 -6.64 -9.64 4.32
C THR A 65 -7.57 -9.50 3.12
N TRP A 66 -8.48 -10.45 2.92
CA TRP A 66 -9.51 -10.28 1.91
C TRP A 66 -10.43 -9.08 2.22
N ASN A 67 -10.92 -8.93 3.46
CA ASN A 67 -12.02 -8.01 3.77
C ASN A 67 -12.04 -7.46 5.20
N ASP A 68 -10.90 -7.36 5.89
CA ASP A 68 -10.85 -6.64 7.16
C ASP A 68 -10.92 -5.13 6.94
N TRP A 69 -12.16 -4.63 6.80
CA TRP A 69 -12.44 -3.21 6.62
C TRP A 69 -12.03 -2.37 7.84
N GLY A 70 -12.04 -2.97 9.04
CA GLY A 70 -11.78 -2.30 10.31
C GLY A 70 -10.30 -2.07 10.61
N GLU A 71 -9.41 -2.80 9.95
CA GLU A 71 -7.96 -2.61 10.05
C GLU A 71 -7.32 -2.10 8.76
N SER A 72 -8.14 -1.75 7.76
CA SER A 72 -7.73 -1.10 6.51
C SER A 72 -6.73 -1.90 5.66
N ASN A 73 -6.51 -3.19 5.96
CA ASN A 73 -5.58 -4.06 5.23
C ASN A 73 -6.24 -4.86 4.09
N TYR A 74 -7.54 -4.67 3.87
CA TYR A 74 -8.31 -5.41 2.88
C TYR A 74 -7.81 -5.21 1.45
N ILE A 75 -7.91 -6.25 0.61
CA ILE A 75 -7.62 -6.18 -0.84
C ILE A 75 -8.85 -6.39 -1.73
N ASN A 76 -10.02 -6.71 -1.16
CA ASN A 76 -11.26 -6.88 -1.91
C ASN A 76 -12.00 -5.56 -2.14
N LYS A 77 -12.93 -5.56 -3.10
CA LYS A 77 -13.89 -4.48 -3.30
C LYS A 77 -14.80 -4.35 -2.07
N VAL A 78 -14.77 -3.17 -1.45
CA VAL A 78 -15.65 -2.79 -0.34
C VAL A 78 -17.13 -3.00 -0.71
N ARG A 79 -17.86 -3.65 0.20
CA ARG A 79 -19.30 -3.92 0.08
C ARG A 79 -20.03 -3.20 1.20
N GLN A 80 -20.92 -2.26 0.85
CA GLN A 80 -21.62 -1.41 1.83
C GLN A 80 -22.34 -2.21 2.94
N LYS A 81 -22.93 -3.36 2.59
CA LYS A 81 -23.61 -4.25 3.55
C LYS A 81 -22.68 -4.90 4.59
N GLU A 82 -21.37 -4.85 4.39
CA GLU A 82 -20.35 -5.45 5.27
C GLU A 82 -19.69 -4.40 6.18
N LEU A 83 -20.21 -3.17 6.21
CA LEU A 83 -19.63 -2.05 6.98
C LEU A 83 -20.38 -1.75 8.29
N ALA A 84 -21.26 -2.63 8.74
CA ALA A 84 -21.95 -2.48 10.03
C ALA A 84 -20.97 -2.40 11.23
N LEU A 85 -19.76 -2.95 11.06
CA LEU A 85 -18.73 -2.96 12.10
C LEU A 85 -18.40 -1.55 12.62
N PHE A 86 -18.39 -0.53 11.74
CA PHE A 86 -18.03 0.83 12.10
C PHE A 86 -19.05 1.43 13.07
N THR A 87 -20.34 1.13 12.87
CA THR A 87 -21.40 1.52 13.81
C THR A 87 -21.30 0.74 15.11
N SER A 88 -21.17 -0.59 15.05
CA SER A 88 -21.10 -1.41 16.28
C SER A 88 -19.86 -1.14 17.13
N ALA A 89 -18.76 -0.71 16.50
CA ALA A 89 -17.52 -0.37 17.17
C ALA A 89 -17.40 1.12 17.53
N ASN A 90 -18.49 1.89 17.40
CA ASN A 90 -18.53 3.31 17.75
C ASN A 90 -17.44 4.15 17.04
N ALA A 91 -17.16 3.86 15.77
CA ALA A 91 -16.20 4.61 14.97
C ALA A 91 -16.74 6.01 14.64
N ALA A 92 -15.90 7.04 14.75
CA ALA A 92 -16.29 8.41 14.45
C ALA A 92 -16.63 8.63 12.95
N ILE A 93 -15.96 7.87 12.08
CA ILE A 93 -16.19 7.85 10.63
C ILE A 93 -16.07 6.41 10.12
N ASN A 94 -16.71 6.13 8.98
CA ASN A 94 -16.48 4.89 8.25
C ASN A 94 -15.36 5.10 7.22
N TYR A 95 -14.14 4.75 7.62
CA TYR A 95 -12.94 4.99 6.83
C TYR A 95 -12.71 4.02 5.67
N ALA A 96 -13.60 3.04 5.45
CA ALA A 96 -13.57 2.16 4.28
C ALA A 96 -14.46 2.67 3.12
N ILE A 97 -15.37 3.63 3.37
CA ILE A 97 -16.20 4.20 2.31
C ILE A 97 -15.32 4.97 1.31
N ASN A 98 -15.53 4.70 0.03
CA ASN A 98 -14.79 5.32 -1.08
C ASN A 98 -13.26 5.12 -1.01
N MET A 99 -12.77 4.09 -0.31
CA MET A 99 -11.36 3.70 -0.26
C MET A 99 -11.15 2.39 -1.04
N PRO A 100 -11.12 2.41 -2.39
CA PRO A 100 -10.84 1.21 -3.15
C PRO A 100 -9.37 0.81 -2.98
N HIS A 101 -9.11 -0.49 -2.80
CA HIS A 101 -7.75 -1.04 -2.66
C HIS A 101 -7.33 -1.91 -3.87
N LYS A 102 -7.93 -1.67 -5.04
CA LYS A 102 -7.76 -2.55 -6.21
C LYS A 102 -6.35 -2.53 -6.79
N GLY A 103 -5.61 -1.43 -6.60
CA GLY A 103 -4.23 -1.31 -7.07
C GLY A 103 -3.33 -2.45 -6.58
N TRP A 104 -3.52 -2.89 -5.33
CA TRP A 104 -2.71 -3.97 -4.73
C TRP A 104 -2.93 -5.34 -5.37
N LEU A 105 -4.09 -5.58 -6.00
CA LEU A 105 -4.35 -6.82 -6.73
C LEU A 105 -3.60 -6.92 -8.06
N LYS A 106 -3.22 -5.78 -8.66
CA LYS A 106 -2.71 -5.73 -10.05
C LYS A 106 -1.46 -6.57 -10.24
N PHE A 107 -0.58 -6.60 -9.25
CA PHE A 107 0.74 -7.25 -9.33
C PHE A 107 0.77 -8.63 -8.68
N LEU A 108 -0.30 -9.03 -7.97
CA LEU A 108 -0.39 -10.36 -7.36
C LEU A 108 -0.10 -11.51 -8.33
N PRO A 109 -0.59 -11.52 -9.59
CA PRO A 109 -0.23 -12.58 -10.52
C PRO A 109 1.28 -12.70 -10.77
N PHE A 110 1.98 -11.57 -10.87
CA PHE A 110 3.44 -11.53 -11.04
C PHE A 110 4.15 -12.01 -9.78
N TYR A 111 3.83 -11.44 -8.62
CA TYR A 111 4.45 -11.80 -7.36
C TYR A 111 4.23 -13.29 -7.00
N ILE A 112 3.01 -13.80 -7.16
CA ILE A 112 2.70 -15.21 -6.91
C ILE A 112 3.48 -16.14 -7.85
N ALA A 113 3.57 -15.78 -9.13
CA ALA A 113 4.34 -16.57 -10.09
C ALA A 113 5.84 -16.55 -9.77
N GLN A 114 6.39 -15.40 -9.39
CA GLN A 114 7.78 -15.27 -8.96
C GLN A 114 8.08 -16.10 -7.71
N TYR A 115 7.21 -16.03 -6.70
CA TYR A 115 7.33 -16.83 -5.47
C TYR A 115 7.31 -18.33 -5.78
N LYS A 116 6.34 -18.80 -6.57
CA LYS A 116 6.25 -20.21 -6.98
C LYS A 116 7.43 -20.69 -7.82
N ALA A 117 8.15 -19.77 -8.46
CA ALA A 117 9.37 -20.06 -9.22
C ALA A 117 10.65 -19.94 -8.39
N GLY A 118 10.56 -19.88 -7.06
CA GLY A 118 11.73 -19.78 -6.18
C GLY A 118 12.41 -18.41 -6.22
N GLY A 119 11.63 -17.34 -6.47
CA GLY A 119 12.14 -15.97 -6.58
C GLY A 119 12.53 -15.54 -8.00
N VAL A 120 12.54 -16.45 -8.98
CA VAL A 120 12.84 -16.13 -10.38
C VAL A 120 11.69 -15.34 -11.00
N ALA A 121 11.96 -14.12 -11.46
CA ALA A 121 10.95 -13.27 -12.08
C ALA A 121 10.36 -13.94 -13.34
N PRO A 122 9.02 -14.07 -13.45
CA PRO A 122 8.40 -14.60 -14.66
C PRO A 122 8.50 -13.59 -15.81
N LEU A 123 8.28 -14.05 -17.03
CA LEU A 123 8.17 -13.17 -18.20
C LEU A 123 7.04 -12.14 -17.98
N VAL A 124 7.37 -10.85 -18.10
CA VAL A 124 6.38 -9.77 -18.08
C VAL A 124 5.77 -9.65 -19.48
N THR A 125 4.53 -10.11 -19.63
CA THR A 125 3.78 -10.04 -20.90
C THR A 125 2.89 -8.80 -21.01
N GLU A 126 2.63 -8.14 -19.88
CA GLU A 126 1.79 -6.96 -19.79
C GLU A 126 2.37 -6.02 -18.72
N GLU A 127 2.67 -4.80 -19.12
CA GLU A 127 3.19 -3.78 -18.21
C GLU A 127 2.05 -3.03 -17.55
N LYS A 128 2.20 -2.78 -16.25
CA LYS A 128 1.12 -2.29 -15.40
C LYS A 128 1.64 -1.23 -14.45
N VAL A 129 0.75 -0.37 -14.01
CA VAL A 129 1.03 0.60 -12.94
C VAL A 129 -0.09 0.54 -11.91
N ALA A 130 0.32 0.57 -10.65
CA ALA A 130 -0.54 0.76 -9.50
C ALA A 130 -0.11 2.03 -8.78
N ALA A 131 -1.06 2.72 -8.15
CA ALA A 131 -0.78 3.89 -7.33
C ALA A 131 -1.56 3.84 -6.04
N TYR A 132 -1.04 4.44 -4.97
CA TYR A 132 -1.82 4.67 -3.76
C TYR A 132 -1.44 5.99 -3.09
N TYR A 133 -2.41 6.57 -2.39
CA TYR A 133 -2.30 7.87 -1.74
C TYR A 133 -3.37 8.03 -0.68
N ARG A 134 -3.14 8.93 0.29
CA ARG A 134 -4.24 9.45 1.11
C ARG A 134 -5.00 10.53 0.34
N PRO A 135 -6.34 10.56 0.42
CA PRO A 135 -7.14 11.58 -0.27
C PRO A 135 -7.04 12.97 0.36
N HIS A 136 -6.32 13.12 1.48
CA HIS A 136 -6.12 14.39 2.16
C HIS A 136 -4.73 14.43 2.80
N PRO A 137 -4.11 15.62 2.98
CA PRO A 137 -2.91 15.78 3.79
C PRO A 137 -3.05 15.14 5.17
N ALA A 138 -1.94 14.63 5.73
CA ALA A 138 -1.91 14.00 7.05
C ALA A 138 -2.45 14.92 8.16
N THR A 139 -2.25 16.23 8.01
CA THR A 139 -2.66 17.26 8.97
C THR A 139 -3.95 17.99 8.59
N ALA A 140 -4.72 17.48 7.61
CA ALA A 140 -5.94 18.15 7.15
C ALA A 140 -7.04 18.21 8.22
N CYS A 141 -7.06 17.25 9.14
CA CYS A 141 -8.05 17.14 10.22
C CYS A 141 -7.40 16.61 11.52
N PRO A 142 -8.08 16.77 12.68
CA PRO A 142 -7.61 16.19 13.94
C PRO A 142 -7.43 14.68 13.82
N SER A 143 -6.41 14.11 14.49
CA SER A 143 -6.10 12.68 14.40
C SER A 143 -7.21 11.74 14.90
N GLY A 144 -8.21 12.26 15.62
CA GLY A 144 -9.27 11.45 16.24
C GLY A 144 -8.76 10.57 17.38
N GLY A 145 -7.68 10.98 18.05
CA GLY A 145 -7.02 10.20 19.09
C GLY A 145 -6.18 9.03 18.55
N THR A 146 -6.07 8.89 17.23
CA THR A 146 -5.21 7.86 16.61
C THR A 146 -3.77 8.11 17.01
N THR A 147 -3.10 7.08 17.56
CA THR A 147 -1.66 7.10 17.78
C THR A 147 -0.94 6.55 16.55
N GLY A 148 0.24 7.07 16.25
CA GLY A 148 1.22 6.34 15.48
C GLY A 148 1.86 5.28 16.37
N ASN A 149 1.85 4.02 15.92
CA ASN A 149 2.19 2.84 16.72
C ASN A 149 1.26 2.61 17.92
N ASN A 150 1.46 1.50 18.61
CA ASN A 150 0.63 1.11 19.75
C ASN A 150 1.50 0.50 20.87
N ARG A 151 1.44 1.11 22.05
CA ARG A 151 2.25 0.70 23.21
C ARG A 151 1.96 -0.70 23.73
N ASN A 152 0.77 -1.25 23.47
CA ASN A 152 0.41 -2.61 23.86
C ASN A 152 1.24 -3.66 23.10
N PHE A 153 1.90 -3.26 22.00
CA PHE A 153 2.86 -4.07 21.26
C PHE A 153 4.32 -3.71 21.59
N GLY A 154 4.57 -3.02 22.71
CA GLY A 154 5.91 -2.62 23.13
C GLY A 154 6.52 -1.49 22.29
N GLN A 155 5.71 -0.79 21.49
CA GLN A 155 6.16 0.30 20.62
C GLN A 155 6.08 1.65 21.32
N ILE A 156 6.92 2.59 20.90
CA ILE A 156 6.79 4.00 21.29
C ILE A 156 5.70 4.63 20.43
N GLU A 157 4.67 5.16 21.09
CA GLU A 157 3.62 5.93 20.44
C GLU A 157 4.17 7.31 20.00
N VAL A 158 3.85 7.69 18.77
CA VAL A 158 4.23 8.96 18.16
C VAL A 158 2.99 9.60 17.53
N PRO A 159 3.04 10.89 17.17
CA PRO A 159 1.97 11.48 16.36
C PRO A 159 1.83 10.73 15.02
N PRO A 160 0.62 10.31 14.61
CA PRO A 160 0.40 9.46 13.43
C PRO A 160 0.89 10.09 12.13
N GLU A 161 0.84 11.42 12.00
CA GLU A 161 1.34 12.15 10.84
C GLU A 161 2.85 11.98 10.63
N GLN A 162 3.61 11.62 11.66
CA GLN A 162 5.05 11.33 11.52
C GLN A 162 5.32 9.96 10.89
N LEU A 163 4.32 9.07 10.88
CA LEU A 163 4.47 7.75 10.27
C LEU A 163 4.13 7.74 8.79
N VAL A 164 3.72 8.86 8.20
CA VAL A 164 3.23 8.83 6.83
C VAL A 164 3.60 10.07 6.02
N GLU A 165 3.79 9.90 4.72
CA GLU A 165 4.14 10.99 3.81
C GLU A 165 2.95 11.40 2.94
N ASP A 166 2.84 12.69 2.63
CA ASP A 166 1.83 13.26 1.73
C ASP A 166 2.25 13.13 0.27
N ASN A 167 2.36 11.89 -0.17
CA ASN A 167 2.79 11.50 -1.51
C ASN A 167 1.71 10.72 -2.26
N VAL A 168 1.78 10.79 -3.59
CA VAL A 168 1.27 9.74 -4.47
C VAL A 168 2.39 8.75 -4.67
N PHE A 169 2.23 7.55 -4.10
CA PHE A 169 3.12 6.43 -4.30
C PHE A 169 2.68 5.65 -5.54
N PHE A 170 3.65 5.11 -6.27
CA PHE A 170 3.37 4.24 -7.40
C PHE A 170 4.36 3.09 -7.48
N ALA A 171 3.90 2.03 -8.13
CA ALA A 171 4.71 0.89 -8.50
C ALA A 171 4.38 0.53 -9.96
N ALA A 172 5.38 0.23 -10.77
CA ALA A 172 5.26 -0.09 -12.18
C ALA A 172 5.91 -1.46 -12.45
N LEU A 173 5.12 -2.41 -12.96
CA LEU A 173 5.61 -3.68 -13.45
C LEU A 173 6.04 -3.49 -14.90
N LEU A 174 7.34 -3.67 -15.18
CA LEU A 174 7.96 -3.37 -16.45
C LEU A 174 8.79 -4.55 -16.97
N VAL A 175 8.97 -4.62 -18.29
CA VAL A 175 9.98 -5.50 -18.91
C VAL A 175 11.40 -4.97 -18.71
N SER A 176 11.54 -3.64 -18.60
CA SER A 176 12.72 -2.88 -18.18
C SER A 176 12.34 -1.39 -18.04
N ASP A 177 13.19 -0.60 -17.37
CA ASP A 177 13.06 0.85 -17.25
C ASP A 177 13.65 1.65 -18.42
N ALA A 178 14.10 0.97 -19.48
CA ALA A 178 14.63 1.63 -20.68
C ALA A 178 13.54 2.48 -21.37
N ASP A 179 13.87 3.75 -21.62
CA ASP A 179 13.00 4.76 -22.23
C ASP A 179 11.65 4.94 -21.52
N VAL A 180 11.56 4.57 -20.23
CA VAL A 180 10.36 4.71 -19.43
C VAL A 180 10.29 6.08 -18.76
N THR A 181 9.16 6.75 -18.91
CA THR A 181 8.81 7.95 -18.15
C THR A 181 7.55 7.68 -17.33
N VAL A 182 7.61 7.93 -16.02
CA VAL A 182 6.43 7.94 -15.16
C VAL A 182 6.03 9.39 -14.89
N THR A 183 4.75 9.71 -15.07
CA THR A 183 4.20 11.00 -14.67
C THR A 183 3.08 10.82 -13.66
N VAL A 184 3.05 11.71 -12.67
CA VAL A 184 2.01 11.79 -11.64
C VAL A 184 1.30 13.12 -11.81
N SER A 185 -0.01 13.07 -12.07
CA SER A 185 -0.87 14.24 -12.19
C SER A 185 -1.85 14.30 -11.03
N VAL A 186 -1.96 15.46 -10.39
CA VAL A 186 -2.97 15.76 -9.35
C VAL A 186 -3.75 16.99 -9.80
N GLY A 187 -5.03 16.81 -10.14
CA GLY A 187 -5.88 17.88 -10.67
C GLY A 187 -5.33 18.53 -11.93
N GLY A 188 -4.67 17.76 -12.80
CA GLY A 188 -4.02 18.25 -14.02
C GLY A 188 -2.60 18.78 -13.85
N ASN A 189 -2.14 19.00 -12.60
CA ASN A 189 -0.76 19.41 -12.33
C ASN A 189 0.16 18.19 -12.41
N THR A 190 0.95 18.12 -13.49
CA THR A 190 1.76 16.95 -13.83
C THR A 190 3.21 17.12 -13.38
N GLN A 191 3.75 16.09 -12.74
CA GLN A 191 5.13 15.97 -12.31
C GLN A 191 5.75 14.73 -12.93
N ILE A 192 6.99 14.81 -13.42
CA ILE A 192 7.77 13.63 -13.81
C ILE A 192 8.30 12.99 -12.53
N ALA A 193 8.09 11.69 -12.39
CA ALA A 193 8.52 10.91 -11.24
C ALA A 193 9.83 10.17 -11.52
N THR A 194 10.57 9.87 -10.46
CA THR A 194 11.80 9.08 -10.50
C THR A 194 11.58 7.78 -9.73
N PHE A 195 12.12 6.67 -10.24
CA PHE A 195 12.18 5.43 -9.49
C PHE A 195 13.18 5.55 -8.33
N THR A 196 12.75 5.17 -7.13
CA THR A 196 13.59 5.15 -5.93
C THR A 196 13.83 3.74 -5.41
N LYS A 197 13.07 2.75 -5.89
CA LYS A 197 13.33 1.32 -5.68
C LYS A 197 13.22 0.57 -6.99
N PHE A 198 14.02 -0.48 -7.09
CA PHE A 198 14.24 -1.26 -8.30
C PHE A 198 14.01 -2.74 -8.01
N PRO A 199 13.72 -3.56 -9.04
CA PRO A 199 13.63 -5.00 -8.88
C PRO A 199 14.91 -5.58 -8.26
N THR A 200 14.81 -6.70 -7.54
CA THR A 200 15.97 -7.40 -6.96
C THR A 200 17.01 -7.79 -8.02
N SER A 201 16.58 -8.06 -9.25
CA SER A 201 17.44 -8.32 -10.41
C SER A 201 18.19 -7.08 -10.93
N GLY A 202 17.84 -5.89 -10.45
CA GLY A 202 18.52 -4.63 -10.74
C GLY A 202 17.87 -3.79 -11.85
N VAL A 203 18.50 -2.63 -12.11
CA VAL A 203 18.13 -1.71 -13.19
C VAL A 203 18.26 -2.40 -14.56
N GLY A 204 17.40 -2.05 -15.50
CA GLY A 204 17.35 -2.62 -16.85
C GLY A 204 16.70 -4.00 -16.94
N THR A 205 16.14 -4.54 -15.86
CA THR A 205 15.58 -5.90 -15.81
C THR A 205 14.06 -5.89 -15.63
N ALA A 206 13.42 -7.02 -15.96
CA ALA A 206 11.98 -7.15 -15.76
C ALA A 206 11.64 -7.22 -14.26
N GLY A 207 10.62 -6.48 -13.84
CA GLY A 207 10.16 -6.49 -12.45
C GLY A 207 9.39 -5.24 -12.04
N VAL A 208 9.21 -5.07 -10.73
CA VAL A 208 8.47 -3.96 -10.16
C VAL A 208 9.42 -2.84 -9.73
N TYR A 209 9.23 -1.66 -10.31
CA TYR A 209 9.93 -0.43 -9.99
C TYR A 209 8.99 0.48 -9.18
N GLN A 210 9.49 1.16 -8.15
CA GLN A 210 8.65 1.99 -7.29
C GLN A 210 9.18 3.40 -7.18
N GLY A 211 8.28 4.33 -6.91
CA GLY A 211 8.61 5.71 -6.61
C GLY A 211 7.46 6.43 -5.94
N ALA A 212 7.69 7.69 -5.62
CA ALA A 212 6.69 8.54 -5.00
C ALA A 212 6.88 9.98 -5.45
N VAL A 213 5.79 10.73 -5.47
CA VAL A 213 5.81 12.17 -5.74
C VAL A 213 4.99 12.89 -4.68
N PRO A 214 5.52 13.92 -4.00
CA PRO A 214 4.72 14.72 -3.08
C PRO A 214 3.60 15.44 -3.84
N PHE A 215 2.37 15.31 -3.33
CA PHE A 215 1.25 16.09 -3.87
C PHE A 215 1.22 17.51 -3.30
N GLY A 216 1.80 17.73 -2.10
CA GLY A 216 1.90 19.05 -1.48
C GLY A 216 0.52 19.68 -1.31
N THR A 217 0.31 20.87 -1.89
CA THR A 217 -0.97 21.58 -1.86
C THR A 217 -1.89 21.27 -3.05
N LYS A 218 -1.47 20.38 -3.96
CA LYS A 218 -2.24 20.04 -5.16
C LYS A 218 -3.48 19.21 -4.77
N THR A 219 -4.61 19.52 -5.39
CA THR A 219 -5.90 18.85 -5.18
C THR A 219 -6.48 18.40 -6.52
N GLY A 220 -7.44 17.49 -6.49
CA GLY A 220 -8.13 16.94 -7.65
C GLY A 220 -7.72 15.51 -7.98
N ASP A 221 -8.18 15.01 -9.12
CA ASP A 221 -8.02 13.62 -9.53
C ASP A 221 -6.54 13.23 -9.64
N VAL A 222 -6.23 12.01 -9.19
CA VAL A 222 -4.90 11.42 -9.30
C VAL A 222 -4.82 10.53 -10.52
N VAL A 223 -3.83 10.79 -11.37
CA VAL A 223 -3.52 10.00 -12.55
C VAL A 223 -2.03 9.71 -12.59
N VAL A 224 -1.66 8.42 -12.58
CA VAL A 224 -0.29 7.98 -12.81
C VAL A 224 -0.21 7.36 -14.20
N THR A 225 0.71 7.85 -15.01
CA THR A 225 0.89 7.41 -16.41
C THR A 225 2.30 6.90 -16.59
N VAL A 226 2.43 5.76 -17.25
CA VAL A 226 3.72 5.21 -17.66
C VAL A 226 3.77 5.21 -19.18
N THR A 227 4.81 5.83 -19.73
CA THR A 227 5.08 5.81 -21.16
C THR A 227 6.43 5.16 -21.44
N ARG A 228 6.56 4.51 -22.60
CA ARG A 228 7.85 4.06 -23.16
C ARG A 228 8.06 4.71 -24.50
N ALA A 229 9.19 5.38 -24.71
CA ALA A 229 9.49 6.12 -25.94
C ALA A 229 8.33 7.04 -26.37
N GLY A 230 7.66 7.67 -25.38
CA GLY A 230 6.51 8.56 -25.58
C GLY A 230 5.16 7.87 -25.77
N MET A 231 5.11 6.55 -25.93
CA MET A 231 3.86 5.78 -26.08
C MET A 231 3.31 5.34 -24.73
N LEU A 232 2.00 5.53 -24.51
CA LEU A 232 1.32 5.05 -23.31
C LEU A 232 1.39 3.53 -23.20
N ILE A 233 1.94 3.02 -22.09
CA ILE A 233 1.98 1.59 -21.81
C ILE A 233 1.11 1.19 -20.61
N ALA A 234 0.96 2.06 -19.60
CA ALA A 234 0.10 1.78 -18.45
C ALA A 234 -0.45 3.06 -17.82
N LYS A 235 -1.62 2.95 -17.17
CA LYS A 235 -2.28 4.07 -16.46
C LYS A 235 -2.98 3.58 -15.19
N ALA A 236 -2.82 4.32 -14.09
CA ALA A 236 -3.62 4.18 -12.86
C ALA A 236 -4.43 5.46 -12.64
N SER A 237 -5.74 5.32 -12.48
CA SER A 237 -6.68 6.44 -12.28
C SER A 237 -8.03 5.92 -11.77
N GLY A 238 -8.93 6.83 -11.37
CA GLY A 238 -10.33 6.50 -11.02
C GLY A 238 -10.61 6.36 -9.53
N GLY A 239 -9.70 6.83 -8.68
CA GLY A 239 -9.94 7.01 -7.25
C GLY A 239 -10.53 8.39 -6.92
N PRO A 240 -10.97 8.60 -5.68
CA PRO A 240 -11.30 9.93 -5.19
C PRO A 240 -10.14 10.91 -5.39
N GLY A 241 -10.42 12.13 -5.82
CA GLY A 241 -9.41 13.19 -5.90
C GLY A 241 -8.86 13.57 -4.54
N ILE A 242 -7.64 14.10 -4.51
CA ILE A 242 -7.05 14.67 -3.31
C ILE A 242 -7.76 15.99 -2.97
N SER A 243 -8.10 16.20 -1.70
CA SER A 243 -8.71 17.43 -1.19
C SER A 243 -7.87 18.00 -0.05
N ALA A 244 -7.87 19.32 0.11
CA ALA A 244 -7.19 20.00 1.22
C ALA A 244 -7.89 19.78 2.58
N THR A 245 -9.16 19.36 2.56
CA THR A 245 -9.98 19.12 3.75
C THR A 245 -10.47 17.68 3.77
N CYS A 246 -10.54 17.07 4.95
CA CYS A 246 -11.07 15.71 5.08
C CYS A 246 -12.61 15.67 5.04
N VAL A 247 -13.16 14.53 4.61
CA VAL A 247 -14.59 14.23 4.66
C VAL A 247 -14.94 13.67 6.06
N GLY A 248 -15.00 14.53 7.07
CA GLY A 248 -15.36 14.11 8.43
C GLY A 248 -14.89 15.05 9.54
N ILE A 249 -15.05 14.58 10.78
CA ILE A 249 -14.61 15.29 11.99
C ILE A 249 -13.23 14.87 12.48
N VAL A 250 -12.67 13.79 11.90
CA VAL A 250 -11.36 13.24 12.21
C VAL A 250 -10.64 12.78 10.95
N GLN A 251 -9.32 12.68 11.01
CA GLN A 251 -8.48 12.21 9.92
C GLN A 251 -8.80 10.75 9.56
N ASN A 252 -8.97 10.50 8.26
CA ASN A 252 -8.97 9.15 7.72
C ASN A 252 -7.55 8.79 7.28
N TRP A 253 -6.93 7.85 7.98
CA TRP A 253 -5.58 7.36 7.69
C TRP A 253 -5.57 6.14 6.75
N ASN A 254 -6.73 5.71 6.26
CA ASN A 254 -6.82 4.74 5.17
C ASN A 254 -6.41 5.39 3.83
N VAL A 255 -6.12 4.56 2.83
CA VAL A 255 -5.61 5.00 1.54
C VAL A 255 -6.52 4.60 0.40
N VAL A 256 -6.36 5.27 -0.72
CA VAL A 256 -6.90 4.85 -2.01
C VAL A 256 -5.78 4.11 -2.72
N ALA A 257 -6.04 2.91 -3.27
CA ALA A 257 -5.10 2.18 -4.14
C ALA A 257 -5.76 1.81 -5.50
N LEU A 258 -5.14 2.26 -6.59
CA LEU A 258 -5.67 2.27 -7.96
C LEU A 258 -4.92 1.39 -8.93
#